data_AF-A0A7C3XPI4-F1
#
_entry.id   AF-A0A7C3XPI4-F1
#
_cell.length_a   1.000
_cell.length_b   1.000
_cell.length_c   1.000
_cell.angle_alpha   90.00
_cell.angle_beta   90.00
_cell.angle_gamma   90.00
#
_symmetry.space_group_name_H-M   'P 1'
#
loop_
_entity.id
_entity.type
_entity.pdbx_description
1 polymer ?
#
loop_
_entity_poly.entity_id
_entity_poly.type
_entity_poly.pdbx_seq_one_letter_code
_entity_poly.pdbx_strand_id
1 'polypeptide(L)'
;MRRVRVNVSEGENLLETLRTAGYGIVSMCGGRGLCGKCRVIVRSGMSSLTAPSEAENASLTEEELNSGYRLACQARSIKPSTLEVDIPPESLEVKMKLLASGLTPTLSLKPTVRKIFVEVKPPTIRDVESDLRRLERALESKRFRRLRIGYETLKALPEVLRGGGWRVTVSIFKGREIVGVEAGDRTGECYGFAVDIGTTKIAGYLVDLVRGEVAESV
;
A
#
# COMPACT_ATOMS: atom_id res chain seq x y z
N MET A 1 7.05 25.46 -18.39
CA MET A 1 6.97 26.26 -17.14
C MET A 1 5.52 26.60 -16.87
N ARG A 2 5.09 26.57 -15.59
CA ARG A 2 3.72 26.94 -15.19
C ARG A 2 3.78 28.22 -14.35
N ARG A 3 3.18 29.29 -14.85
CA ARG A 3 3.09 30.58 -14.13
C ARG A 3 1.91 30.58 -13.19
N VAL A 4 2.12 31.04 -11.96
CA VAL A 4 1.10 31.07 -10.90
C VAL A 4 1.17 32.37 -10.11
N ARG A 5 0.02 32.83 -9.62
CA ARG A 5 -0.06 33.91 -8.64
C ARG A 5 -0.60 33.36 -7.34
N VAL A 6 0.12 33.62 -6.26
CA VAL A 6 -0.26 33.17 -4.92
C VAL A 6 -0.16 34.33 -3.94
N ASN A 7 -1.12 34.40 -3.02
CA ASN A 7 -1.05 35.30 -1.88
C ASN A 7 -0.31 34.58 -0.75
N VAL A 8 0.65 35.26 -0.16
CA VAL A 8 1.40 34.78 1.00
C VAL A 8 1.15 35.70 2.19
N SER A 9 0.98 35.10 3.36
CA SER A 9 0.96 35.79 4.65
C SER A 9 2.39 35.88 5.22
N GLU A 10 2.61 36.80 6.16
CA GLU A 10 3.90 36.90 6.85
C GLU A 10 4.29 35.58 7.52
N GLY A 11 5.54 35.14 7.32
CA GLY A 11 6.10 33.90 7.85
C GLY A 11 5.80 32.64 7.03
N GLU A 12 4.87 32.68 6.06
CA GLU A 12 4.49 31.51 5.28
C GLU A 12 5.62 30.99 4.39
N ASN A 13 5.66 29.66 4.26
CA ASN A 13 6.61 28.97 3.39
C ASN A 13 6.05 28.85 1.97
N LEU A 14 6.83 29.27 0.98
CA LEU A 14 6.38 29.29 -0.40
C LEU A 14 6.04 27.89 -0.95
N LEU A 15 6.71 26.82 -0.50
CA LEU A 15 6.38 25.44 -0.87
C LEU A 15 4.98 25.06 -0.38
N GLU A 16 4.63 25.41 0.86
CA GLU A 16 3.34 25.08 1.46
C GLU A 16 2.22 25.91 0.84
N THR A 17 2.46 27.20 0.61
CA THR A 17 1.50 28.07 -0.10
C THR A 17 1.20 27.52 -1.50
N LEU A 18 2.23 27.14 -2.27
CA LEU A 18 2.04 26.60 -3.62
C LEU A 18 1.27 25.27 -3.60
N ARG A 19 1.57 24.39 -2.64
CA ARG A 19 0.83 23.13 -2.45
C ARG A 19 -0.63 23.37 -2.09
N THR A 20 -0.89 24.29 -1.17
CA THR A 20 -2.26 24.65 -0.74
C THR A 20 -3.05 25.25 -1.89
N ALA A 21 -2.40 26.01 -2.77
CA ALA A 21 -2.97 26.52 -4.01
C ALA A 21 -3.14 25.47 -5.13
N GLY A 22 -2.83 24.19 -4.86
CA GLY A 22 -3.02 23.08 -5.80
C GLY A 22 -1.85 22.89 -6.78
N TYR A 23 -0.72 23.56 -6.57
CA TYR A 23 0.49 23.39 -7.36
C TYR A 23 1.48 22.47 -6.64
N GLY A 24 1.39 21.17 -6.98
CA GLY A 24 2.32 20.17 -6.46
C GLY A 24 3.75 20.44 -6.91
N ILE A 25 4.66 20.56 -5.95
CA ILE A 25 6.10 20.74 -6.17
C ILE A 25 6.85 19.59 -5.48
N VAL A 26 7.82 19.03 -6.19
CA VAL A 26 8.66 17.92 -5.71
C VAL A 26 9.51 18.39 -4.51
N SER A 27 9.41 17.66 -3.40
CA SER A 27 10.20 17.91 -2.19
C SER A 27 10.58 16.60 -1.50
N MET A 28 11.63 15.95 -1.98
CA MET A 28 12.07 14.63 -1.46
C MET A 28 12.63 14.71 -0.04
N CYS A 29 13.22 15.85 0.32
CA CYS A 29 13.81 16.05 1.65
C CYS A 29 12.83 16.60 2.70
N GLY A 30 11.53 16.71 2.37
CA GLY A 30 10.52 17.26 3.28
C GLY A 30 10.72 18.74 3.60
N GLY A 31 11.36 19.50 2.71
CA GLY A 31 11.56 20.95 2.89
C GLY A 31 12.82 21.35 3.65
N ARG A 32 13.70 20.40 4.01
CA ARG A 32 14.97 20.65 4.73
C ARG A 32 16.07 21.36 3.90
N GLY A 33 15.82 21.69 2.64
CA GLY A 33 16.82 22.34 1.77
C GLY A 33 17.92 21.42 1.24
N LEU A 34 17.83 20.09 1.42
CA LEU A 34 18.91 19.15 1.09
C LEU A 34 18.90 18.64 -0.36
N CYS A 35 17.72 18.55 -0.99
CA CYS A 35 17.60 17.89 -2.30
C CYS A 35 17.71 18.82 -3.51
N GLY A 36 17.58 20.14 -3.31
CA GLY A 36 17.59 21.14 -4.39
C GLY A 36 16.46 21.02 -5.44
N LYS A 37 15.46 20.16 -5.25
CA LYS A 37 14.39 19.90 -6.25
C LYS A 37 13.19 20.84 -6.18
N CYS A 38 13.00 21.56 -5.07
CA CYS A 38 11.87 22.46 -4.83
C CYS A 38 12.02 23.82 -5.54
N ARG A 39 12.60 23.86 -6.76
CA ARG A 39 12.96 25.10 -7.46
C ARG A 39 11.74 25.85 -7.98
N VAL A 40 11.80 27.18 -7.87
CA VAL A 40 10.83 28.12 -8.42
C VAL A 40 11.54 29.37 -8.91
N ILE A 41 10.94 30.10 -9.83
CA ILE A 41 11.46 31.39 -10.32
C ILE A 41 10.48 32.48 -9.92
N VAL A 42 10.90 33.39 -9.05
CA VAL A 42 10.06 34.49 -8.58
C VAL A 42 10.15 35.63 -9.59
N ARG A 43 9.05 35.94 -10.27
CA ARG A 43 8.96 37.04 -11.25
C ARG A 43 8.56 38.35 -10.61
N SER A 44 7.72 38.30 -9.59
CA SER A 44 7.27 39.47 -8.84
C SER A 44 7.16 39.16 -7.35
N GLY A 45 7.45 40.17 -6.51
CA GLY A 45 7.36 40.07 -5.06
C GLY A 45 8.60 39.49 -4.36
N MET A 46 9.73 39.39 -5.05
CA MET A 46 11.00 38.90 -4.47
C MET A 46 11.46 39.68 -3.23
N SER A 47 11.19 40.99 -3.17
CA SER A 47 11.48 41.84 -2.01
C SER A 47 10.61 41.55 -0.78
N SER A 48 9.58 40.70 -0.93
CA SER A 48 8.71 40.25 0.17
C SER A 48 9.10 38.87 0.67
N LEU A 49 10.21 38.30 0.19
CA LEU A 49 10.78 37.04 0.65
C LEU A 49 12.03 37.26 1.49
N THR A 50 12.37 36.27 2.32
CA THR A 50 13.65 36.22 3.03
C THR A 50 14.82 36.24 2.06
N ALA A 51 15.99 36.71 2.54
CA ALA A 51 17.24 36.55 1.81
C ALA A 51 17.53 35.06 1.52
N PRO A 52 18.32 34.74 0.47
CA PRO A 52 18.70 33.37 0.17
C PRO A 52 19.32 32.67 1.38
N SER A 53 18.81 31.49 1.75
CA SER A 53 19.38 30.72 2.86
C SER A 53 20.69 30.03 2.44
N GLU A 54 21.48 29.55 3.41
CA GLU A 54 22.69 28.76 3.13
C GLU A 54 22.40 27.54 2.24
N ALA A 55 21.25 26.89 2.44
CA ALA A 55 20.83 25.77 1.62
C ALA A 55 20.53 26.18 0.16
N GLU A 56 20.04 27.41 -0.06
CA GLU A 56 19.84 27.97 -1.39
C GLU A 56 21.19 28.25 -2.05
N ASN A 57 22.11 28.90 -1.34
CA ASN A 57 23.47 29.18 -1.84
C ASN A 57 24.27 27.91 -2.13
N ALA A 58 24.00 26.82 -1.41
CA ALA A 58 24.63 25.51 -1.67
C ALA A 58 24.02 24.77 -2.88
N SER A 59 22.76 25.05 -3.24
CA SER A 59 22.00 24.31 -4.26
C SER A 59 21.77 25.07 -5.57
N LEU A 60 21.95 26.39 -5.57
CA LEU A 60 21.71 27.29 -6.69
C LEU A 60 22.99 28.09 -6.96
N THR A 61 23.29 28.36 -8.24
CA THR A 61 24.41 29.25 -8.59
C THR A 61 24.03 30.71 -8.36
N GLU A 62 25.04 31.59 -8.26
CA GLU A 62 24.79 33.04 -8.16
C GLU A 62 23.99 33.59 -9.35
N GLU A 63 24.26 33.09 -10.56
CA GLU A 63 23.51 33.44 -11.77
C GLU A 63 22.04 33.01 -11.68
N GLU A 64 21.77 31.83 -11.13
CA GLU A 64 20.41 31.34 -10.90
C GLU A 64 19.67 32.21 -9.86
N LEU A 65 20.30 32.51 -8.73
CA LEU A 65 19.74 33.40 -7.71
C LEU A 65 19.43 34.79 -8.27
N ASN A 66 20.36 35.37 -9.05
CA ASN A 66 20.18 36.65 -9.72
C ASN A 66 19.08 36.62 -10.79
N SER A 67 18.84 35.46 -11.40
CA SER A 67 17.74 35.23 -12.35
C SER A 67 16.39 34.98 -11.67
N GLY A 68 16.34 35.06 -10.33
CA GLY A 68 15.13 34.91 -9.53
C GLY A 68 14.81 33.49 -9.10
N TYR A 69 15.73 32.53 -9.30
CA TYR A 69 15.55 31.17 -8.79
C TYR A 69 15.62 31.17 -7.27
N ARG A 70 14.71 30.43 -6.65
CA ARG A 70 14.66 30.17 -5.21
C ARG A 70 14.29 28.72 -4.95
N LEU A 71 14.67 28.21 -3.79
CA LEU A 71 14.10 26.98 -3.27
C LEU A 71 12.80 27.35 -2.54
N ALA A 72 11.66 26.95 -3.10
CA ALA A 72 10.34 27.24 -2.52
C ALA A 72 10.25 26.80 -1.05
N CYS A 73 10.96 25.73 -0.69
CA CYS A 73 10.99 25.21 0.66
C CYS A 73 11.81 26.02 1.67
N GLN A 74 12.66 26.94 1.21
CA GLN A 74 13.49 27.81 2.04
C GLN A 74 13.08 29.29 1.94
N ALA A 75 12.40 29.67 0.86
CA ALA A 75 11.81 30.99 0.70
C ALA A 75 10.59 31.18 1.59
N ARG A 76 10.69 32.11 2.56
CA ARG A 76 9.58 32.51 3.43
C ARG A 76 9.20 33.94 3.18
N SER A 77 7.92 34.24 3.33
CA SER A 77 7.44 35.63 3.22
C SER A 77 7.80 36.43 4.48
N ILE A 78 8.29 37.65 4.31
CA ILE A 78 8.55 38.60 5.40
C ILE A 78 7.42 39.62 5.61
N LYS A 79 6.44 39.66 4.69
CA LYS A 79 5.28 40.55 4.76
C LYS A 79 4.15 40.07 3.84
N PRO A 80 2.88 40.33 4.16
CA PRO A 80 1.77 39.93 3.32
C PRO A 80 1.90 40.53 1.91
N SER A 81 1.85 39.69 0.88
CA SER A 81 2.05 40.11 -0.50
C SER A 81 1.51 39.09 -1.50
N THR A 82 1.31 39.54 -2.75
CA THR A 82 1.03 38.64 -3.87
C THR A 82 2.31 38.39 -4.65
N LEU A 83 2.66 37.11 -4.82
CA LEU A 83 3.83 36.67 -5.57
C LEU A 83 3.42 36.14 -6.94
N GLU A 84 4.20 36.48 -7.98
CA GLU A 84 4.10 35.84 -9.29
C GLU A 84 5.31 34.92 -9.47
N VAL A 85 5.05 33.63 -9.64
CA VAL A 85 6.07 32.58 -9.61
C VAL A 85 5.93 31.68 -10.83
N ASP A 86 7.04 31.40 -11.51
CA ASP A 86 7.12 30.37 -12.55
C ASP A 86 7.68 29.08 -11.94
N ILE A 87 6.96 27.97 -12.11
CA ILE A 87 7.39 26.64 -11.68
C ILE A 87 8.04 25.93 -12.87
N PRO A 88 9.34 25.57 -12.79
CA PRO A 88 10.02 24.76 -13.79
C PRO A 88 9.38 23.37 -13.93
N PRO A 89 9.35 22.79 -15.14
CA PRO A 89 8.78 21.45 -15.35
C PRO A 89 9.42 20.38 -14.47
N GLU A 90 10.72 20.50 -14.18
CA GLU A 90 11.49 19.55 -13.38
C GLU A 90 11.10 19.58 -11.90
N SER A 91 10.48 20.67 -11.45
CA SER A 91 9.99 20.85 -10.09
C SER A 91 8.51 20.57 -9.92
N LEU A 92 7.75 20.45 -11.03
CA LEU A 92 6.34 20.08 -10.97
C LEU A 92 6.20 18.62 -10.54
N GLU A 93 5.33 18.39 -9.58
CA GLU A 93 4.96 17.04 -9.16
C GLU A 93 4.13 16.38 -10.27
N VAL A 94 4.75 15.47 -11.02
CA VAL A 94 4.04 14.65 -11.98
C VAL A 94 3.26 13.60 -11.19
N LYS A 95 1.92 13.67 -11.22
CA LYS A 95 1.06 12.57 -10.77
C LYS A 95 1.35 11.36 -11.65
N MET A 96 2.27 10.50 -11.22
CA MET A 96 2.49 9.21 -11.85
C MET A 96 1.23 8.37 -11.64
N LYS A 97 0.41 8.25 -12.70
CA LYS A 97 -0.68 7.28 -12.74
C LYS A 97 -0.05 5.89 -12.70
N LEU A 98 -0.45 5.09 -11.71
CA LEU A 98 -0.18 3.66 -11.73
C LEU A 98 -0.76 3.09 -13.04
N LEU A 99 0.00 2.22 -13.69
CA LEU A 99 -0.49 1.41 -14.80
C LEU A 99 -1.48 0.40 -14.21
N ALA A 100 -2.75 0.78 -14.14
CA ALA A 100 -3.83 -0.01 -13.56
C ALA A 100 -4.42 -1.05 -14.53
N SER A 101 -4.00 -1.05 -15.79
CA SER A 101 -4.51 -1.95 -16.82
C SER A 101 -3.43 -2.94 -17.27
N GLY A 102 -3.67 -4.23 -17.03
CA GLY A 102 -2.88 -5.35 -17.51
C GLY A 102 -3.74 -6.33 -18.32
N LEU A 103 -3.09 -7.32 -18.94
CA LEU A 103 -3.78 -8.41 -19.63
C LEU A 103 -4.46 -9.33 -18.60
N THR A 104 -5.74 -9.66 -18.82
CA THR A 104 -6.50 -10.65 -18.06
C THR A 104 -6.68 -11.91 -18.93
N PRO A 105 -5.65 -12.77 -19.06
CA PRO A 105 -5.80 -14.02 -19.78
C PRO A 105 -6.74 -14.96 -19.03
N THR A 106 -7.41 -15.84 -19.76
CA THR A 106 -8.18 -16.94 -19.19
C THR A 106 -7.24 -17.90 -18.47
N LEU A 107 -7.20 -17.84 -17.13
CA LEU A 107 -6.31 -18.63 -16.30
C LEU A 107 -7.03 -19.83 -15.70
N SER A 108 -6.40 -21.00 -15.75
CA SER A 108 -6.83 -22.14 -14.92
C SER A 108 -6.40 -21.88 -13.47
N LEU A 109 -7.36 -21.62 -12.59
CA LEU A 109 -7.10 -21.29 -11.20
C LEU A 109 -6.55 -22.50 -10.45
N LYS A 110 -5.30 -22.38 -10.02
CA LYS A 110 -4.61 -23.34 -9.14
C LYS A 110 -4.01 -22.59 -7.95
N PRO A 111 -4.84 -22.04 -7.05
CA PRO A 111 -4.37 -21.24 -5.93
C PRO A 111 -3.52 -22.08 -4.96
N THR A 112 -2.54 -21.42 -4.33
CA THR A 112 -1.61 -22.04 -3.39
C THR A 112 -2.31 -22.52 -2.12
N VAL A 113 -3.35 -21.81 -1.67
CA VAL A 113 -4.24 -22.21 -0.58
C VAL A 113 -5.56 -22.66 -1.19
N ARG A 114 -6.10 -23.78 -0.70
CA ARG A 114 -7.44 -24.26 -1.06
C ARG A 114 -8.25 -24.52 0.20
N LYS A 115 -9.47 -24.02 0.24
CA LYS A 115 -10.44 -24.32 1.30
C LYS A 115 -11.26 -25.56 0.93
N ILE A 116 -11.48 -26.44 1.89
CA ILE A 116 -12.26 -27.66 1.71
C ILE A 116 -13.25 -27.78 2.86
N PHE A 117 -14.53 -27.82 2.51
CA PHE A 117 -15.58 -28.13 3.46
C PHE A 117 -15.65 -29.64 3.72
N VAL A 118 -15.67 -30.02 5.00
CA VAL A 118 -15.81 -31.41 5.44
C VAL A 118 -16.74 -31.51 6.65
N GLU A 119 -17.45 -32.63 6.71
CA GLU A 119 -18.22 -33.05 7.86
C GLU A 119 -17.43 -34.11 8.62
N VAL A 120 -17.19 -33.85 9.90
CA VAL A 120 -16.43 -34.72 10.79
C VAL A 120 -17.40 -35.50 11.65
N LYS A 121 -17.14 -36.79 11.86
CA LYS A 121 -18.01 -37.60 12.73
C LYS A 121 -17.77 -37.24 14.20
N PRO A 122 -18.82 -36.87 14.97
CA PRO A 122 -18.69 -36.57 16.38
C PRO A 122 -18.19 -37.79 17.19
N PRO A 123 -17.49 -37.57 18.31
CA PRO A 123 -17.00 -38.62 19.18
C PRO A 123 -18.15 -39.36 19.85
N THR A 124 -17.93 -40.63 20.12
CA THR A 124 -18.86 -41.47 20.87
C THR A 124 -18.07 -42.32 21.85
N ILE A 125 -18.73 -42.94 22.82
CA ILE A 125 -18.04 -43.86 23.76
C ILE A 125 -17.31 -45.00 23.02
N ARG A 126 -17.79 -45.40 21.82
CA ARG A 126 -17.19 -46.46 21.00
C ARG A 126 -16.12 -45.95 20.02
N ASP A 127 -16.04 -44.64 19.82
CA ASP A 127 -15.08 -44.00 18.91
C ASP A 127 -14.45 -42.83 19.67
N VAL A 128 -13.28 -43.09 20.27
CA VAL A 128 -12.53 -42.19 21.15
C VAL A 128 -11.29 -41.58 20.47
N GLU A 129 -11.20 -41.64 19.14
CA GLU A 129 -10.12 -41.01 18.39
C GLU A 129 -10.01 -39.50 18.65
N SER A 130 -8.77 -38.99 18.55
CA SER A 130 -8.48 -37.57 18.69
C SER A 130 -9.11 -36.73 17.58
N ASP A 131 -9.37 -35.46 17.88
CA ASP A 131 -9.95 -34.49 16.95
C ASP A 131 -9.13 -34.38 15.65
N LEU A 132 -7.79 -34.43 15.73
CA LEU A 132 -6.92 -34.46 14.56
C LEU A 132 -7.14 -35.71 13.70
N ARG A 133 -7.16 -36.91 14.30
CA ARG A 133 -7.40 -38.16 13.55
C ARG A 133 -8.76 -38.18 12.88
N ARG A 134 -9.80 -37.66 13.57
CA ARG A 134 -11.15 -37.52 13.00
C ARG A 134 -11.14 -36.61 11.77
N LEU A 135 -10.45 -35.48 11.86
CA LEU A 135 -10.33 -34.55 10.74
C LEU A 135 -9.56 -35.16 9.57
N GLU A 136 -8.43 -35.82 9.84
CA GLU A 136 -7.63 -36.52 8.83
C GLU A 136 -8.50 -37.55 8.09
N ARG A 137 -9.24 -38.39 8.81
CA ARG A 137 -10.17 -39.38 8.22
C ARG A 137 -11.22 -38.74 7.32
N ALA A 138 -11.79 -37.59 7.72
CA ALA A 138 -12.74 -36.86 6.89
C ALA A 138 -12.08 -36.32 5.61
N LEU A 139 -10.84 -35.84 5.69
CA LEU A 139 -10.07 -35.34 4.55
C LEU A 139 -9.58 -36.44 3.60
N GLU A 140 -9.35 -37.66 4.10
CA GLU A 140 -8.99 -38.82 3.26
C GLU A 140 -10.10 -39.15 2.25
N SER A 141 -11.36 -39.00 2.65
CA SER A 141 -12.51 -39.16 1.75
C SER A 141 -12.50 -38.17 0.58
N LYS A 142 -11.83 -37.02 0.75
CA LYS A 142 -11.63 -35.97 -0.26
C LYS A 142 -10.30 -36.08 -1.01
N ARG A 143 -9.60 -37.23 -0.89
CA ARG A 143 -8.30 -37.52 -1.52
C ARG A 143 -7.11 -36.71 -0.96
N PHE A 144 -7.22 -36.18 0.25
CA PHE A 144 -6.09 -35.56 0.96
C PHE A 144 -5.54 -36.52 2.01
N ARG A 145 -4.25 -36.86 1.94
CA ARG A 145 -3.61 -37.82 2.83
C ARG A 145 -2.30 -37.26 3.37
N ARG A 146 -1.94 -37.67 4.60
CA ARG A 146 -0.65 -37.34 5.24
C ARG A 146 -0.36 -35.83 5.25
N LEU A 147 -1.37 -35.03 5.59
CA LEU A 147 -1.20 -33.59 5.74
C LEU A 147 -0.50 -33.28 7.06
N ARG A 148 0.38 -32.29 7.04
CA ARG A 148 0.88 -31.67 8.29
C ARG A 148 -0.18 -30.69 8.81
N ILE A 149 -0.15 -30.38 10.10
CA ILE A 149 -0.98 -29.33 10.68
C ILE A 149 -0.10 -28.34 11.43
N GLY A 150 -0.35 -27.04 11.22
CA GLY A 150 0.31 -25.99 11.97
C GLY A 150 -0.08 -26.05 13.46
N TYR A 151 0.86 -25.71 14.35
CA TYR A 151 0.65 -25.80 15.80
C TYR A 151 -0.53 -24.94 16.28
N GLU A 152 -0.63 -23.70 15.81
CA GLU A 152 -1.74 -22.81 16.17
C GLU A 152 -3.08 -23.33 15.64
N THR A 153 -3.09 -23.89 14.43
CA THR A 153 -4.29 -24.54 13.88
C THR A 153 -4.69 -25.76 14.70
N LEU A 154 -3.73 -26.55 15.17
CA LEU A 154 -3.98 -27.72 16.01
C LEU A 154 -4.55 -27.33 17.38
N LYS A 155 -4.10 -26.22 17.97
CA LYS A 155 -4.68 -25.68 19.21
C LYS A 155 -6.13 -25.26 19.04
N ALA A 156 -6.46 -24.58 17.95
CA ALA A 156 -7.81 -24.09 17.69
C ALA A 156 -8.79 -25.20 17.26
N LEU A 157 -8.27 -26.32 16.75
CA LEU A 157 -9.06 -27.39 16.16
C LEU A 157 -10.21 -27.91 17.05
N PRO A 158 -10.01 -28.24 18.34
CA PRO A 158 -11.07 -28.80 19.18
C PRO A 158 -12.26 -27.88 19.36
N GLU A 159 -11.99 -26.58 19.54
CA GLU A 159 -13.02 -25.55 19.73
C GLU A 159 -13.79 -25.32 18.45
N VAL A 160 -13.09 -25.18 17.32
CA VAL A 160 -13.71 -24.97 16.01
C VAL A 160 -14.60 -26.15 15.58
N LEU A 161 -14.15 -27.39 15.81
CA LEU A 161 -14.96 -28.58 15.51
C LEU A 161 -16.26 -28.60 16.31
N ARG A 162 -16.19 -28.34 17.63
CA ARG A 162 -17.37 -28.38 18.50
C ARG A 162 -18.30 -27.20 18.22
N GLY A 163 -17.75 -25.99 18.11
CA GLY A 163 -18.50 -24.77 17.82
C GLY A 163 -19.18 -24.79 16.45
N GLY A 164 -18.57 -25.47 15.46
CA GLY A 164 -19.15 -25.66 14.13
C GLY A 164 -20.15 -26.82 14.01
N GLY A 165 -20.46 -27.52 15.11
CA GLY A 165 -21.31 -28.71 15.06
C GLY A 165 -20.72 -29.80 14.16
N TRP A 166 -19.40 -29.97 14.20
CA TRP A 166 -18.61 -30.91 13.40
C TRP A 166 -18.64 -30.69 11.89
N ARG A 167 -19.07 -29.50 11.45
CA ARG A 167 -19.00 -29.04 10.07
C ARG A 167 -17.97 -27.93 10.00
N VAL A 168 -16.89 -28.15 9.25
CA VAL A 168 -15.75 -27.23 9.22
C VAL A 168 -15.18 -27.07 7.84
N THR A 169 -14.56 -25.92 7.61
CA THR A 169 -13.75 -25.63 6.42
C THR A 169 -12.28 -25.67 6.79
N VAL A 170 -11.50 -26.42 6.00
CA VAL A 170 -10.06 -26.61 6.21
C VAL A 170 -9.29 -25.88 5.13
N SER A 171 -8.37 -25.01 5.53
CA SER A 171 -7.46 -24.32 4.62
C SER A 171 -6.19 -25.14 4.44
N ILE A 172 -5.93 -25.60 3.20
CA ILE A 172 -4.78 -26.43 2.85
C ILE A 172 -3.79 -25.65 1.98
N PHE A 173 -2.60 -25.45 2.50
CA PHE A 173 -1.48 -24.83 1.79
C PHE A 173 -0.69 -25.87 0.97
N LYS A 174 -0.48 -25.56 -0.31
CA LYS A 174 0.27 -26.37 -1.31
C LYS A 174 -0.15 -27.84 -1.38
N GLY A 175 -1.37 -28.17 -0.94
CA GLY A 175 -1.88 -29.53 -0.86
C GLY A 175 -1.16 -30.43 0.16
N ARG A 176 -0.40 -29.86 1.11
CA ARG A 176 0.47 -30.62 2.04
C ARG A 176 0.27 -30.27 3.52
N GLU A 177 -0.29 -29.09 3.81
CA GLU A 177 -0.33 -28.57 5.17
C GLU A 177 -1.65 -27.87 5.46
N ILE A 178 -2.28 -28.25 6.57
CA ILE A 178 -3.44 -27.59 7.15
C ILE A 178 -2.93 -26.37 7.91
N VAL A 179 -3.28 -25.18 7.41
CA VAL A 179 -2.86 -23.88 7.96
C VAL A 179 -4.00 -23.13 8.64
N GLY A 180 -5.24 -23.60 8.49
CA GLY A 180 -6.41 -22.97 9.12
C GLY A 180 -7.60 -23.92 9.16
N VAL A 181 -8.45 -23.72 10.16
CA VAL A 181 -9.74 -24.40 10.32
C VAL A 181 -10.79 -23.38 10.75
N GLU A 182 -11.97 -23.45 10.14
CA GLU A 182 -13.07 -22.51 10.35
C GLU A 182 -14.38 -23.29 10.55
N ALA A 183 -15.28 -22.78 11.38
CA ALA A 183 -16.59 -23.37 11.58
C ALA A 183 -17.52 -23.09 10.39
N GLY A 184 -18.29 -24.09 9.98
CA GLY A 184 -19.22 -24.00 8.84
C GLY A 184 -18.54 -24.08 7.48
N ASP A 185 -19.31 -23.81 6.43
CA ASP A 185 -18.82 -23.74 5.04
C ASP A 185 -18.34 -22.31 4.72
N ARG A 186 -17.03 -22.17 4.53
CA ARG A 186 -16.32 -20.93 4.17
C ARG A 186 -15.55 -21.10 2.86
N THR A 187 -15.90 -22.09 2.05
CA THR A 187 -15.19 -22.39 0.80
C THR A 187 -15.26 -21.24 -0.22
N GLY A 188 -16.32 -20.43 -0.17
CA GLY A 188 -16.49 -19.25 -1.02
C GLY A 188 -15.69 -18.02 -0.59
N GLU A 189 -15.04 -18.03 0.57
CA GLU A 189 -14.32 -16.90 1.14
C GLU A 189 -12.83 -17.23 1.22
N CYS A 190 -12.10 -17.10 0.12
CA CYS A 190 -10.65 -17.34 0.09
C CYS A 190 -9.94 -16.22 -0.68
N TYR A 191 -9.17 -15.41 0.05
CA TYR A 191 -8.44 -14.28 -0.52
C TYR A 191 -6.93 -14.48 -0.36
N GLY A 192 -6.17 -13.94 -1.30
CA GLY A 192 -4.73 -13.80 -1.27
C GLY A 192 -4.34 -12.33 -1.39
N PHE A 193 -3.14 -12.00 -0.95
CA PHE A 193 -2.60 -10.66 -1.10
C PHE A 193 -1.30 -10.73 -1.90
N ALA A 194 -1.27 -10.04 -3.03
CA ALA A 194 -0.08 -9.90 -3.86
C ALA A 194 0.53 -8.52 -3.62
N VAL A 195 1.85 -8.46 -3.44
CA VAL A 195 2.58 -7.22 -3.15
C VAL A 195 3.70 -7.05 -4.16
N ASP A 196 3.72 -5.92 -4.84
CA ASP A 196 4.84 -5.47 -5.66
C ASP A 196 5.65 -4.42 -4.90
N ILE A 197 6.92 -4.71 -4.64
CA ILE A 197 7.81 -3.88 -3.83
C ILE A 197 8.85 -3.25 -4.76
N GLY A 198 8.56 -2.05 -5.23
CA GLY A 198 9.51 -1.20 -5.94
C GLY A 198 10.38 -0.37 -4.98
N THR A 199 11.44 0.24 -5.53
CA THR A 199 12.36 1.10 -4.76
C THR A 199 11.71 2.39 -4.26
N THR A 200 10.66 2.86 -4.94
CA THR A 200 9.98 4.13 -4.65
C THR A 200 8.49 3.98 -4.37
N LYS A 201 7.91 2.80 -4.64
CA LYS A 201 6.48 2.53 -4.50
C LYS A 201 6.26 1.08 -4.09
N ILE A 202 5.24 0.87 -3.28
CA ILE A 202 4.67 -0.45 -2.99
C ILE A 202 3.26 -0.44 -3.57
N ALA A 203 2.89 -1.51 -4.27
CA ALA A 203 1.52 -1.75 -4.71
C ALA A 203 1.02 -3.05 -4.08
N GLY A 204 -0.23 -3.05 -3.60
CA GLY A 204 -0.89 -4.20 -3.02
C GLY A 204 -2.15 -4.56 -3.82
N TYR A 205 -2.42 -5.86 -3.96
CA TYR A 205 -3.59 -6.37 -4.63
C TYR A 205 -4.23 -7.44 -3.76
N LEU A 206 -5.47 -7.21 -3.33
CA LEU A 206 -6.31 -8.22 -2.72
C LEU A 206 -6.97 -9.03 -3.83
N VAL A 207 -6.76 -10.34 -3.84
CA VAL A 207 -7.19 -11.24 -4.92
C VAL A 207 -8.12 -12.30 -4.36
N ASP A 208 -9.31 -12.44 -4.94
CA ASP A 208 -10.20 -13.56 -4.71
C ASP A 208 -9.61 -14.82 -5.36
N LEU A 209 -9.20 -15.79 -4.56
CA LEU A 209 -8.57 -17.03 -5.02
C LEU A 209 -9.58 -18.06 -5.56
N VAL A 210 -10.87 -17.86 -5.29
CA VAL A 210 -11.96 -18.71 -5.80
C VAL A 210 -12.32 -18.28 -7.22
N ARG A 211 -12.44 -16.96 -7.45
CA ARG A 211 -12.83 -16.37 -8.74
C ARG A 211 -11.65 -15.99 -9.63
N GLY A 212 -10.47 -15.76 -9.04
CA GLY A 212 -9.28 -15.28 -9.75
C GLY A 212 -9.30 -13.78 -10.04
N GLU A 213 -10.15 -13.03 -9.35
CA GLU A 213 -10.39 -11.60 -9.60
C GLU A 213 -9.69 -10.73 -8.55
N VAL A 214 -9.27 -9.52 -8.94
CA VAL A 214 -8.76 -8.53 -7.98
C VAL A 214 -9.95 -7.87 -7.30
N ALA A 215 -10.08 -8.06 -5.99
CA ALA A 215 -11.13 -7.47 -5.17
C ALA A 215 -10.83 -6.00 -4.83
N GLU A 216 -9.56 -5.68 -4.55
CA GLU A 216 -9.11 -4.32 -4.22
C GLU A 216 -7.62 -4.14 -4.53
N SER A 217 -7.17 -2.90 -4.77
CA SER A 217 -5.76 -2.57 -4.99
C SER A 217 -5.38 -1.24 -4.35
N VAL A 218 -4.18 -1.15 -3.78
CA VAL A 218 -3.63 0.03 -3.09
C VAL A 218 -2.22 0.38 -3.55
#